data_AF-A0A7X8GCT0-F1
#
_entry.id   AF-A0A7X8GCT0-F1
#
_cell.length_a   1.000
_cell.length_b   1.000
_cell.length_c   1.000
_cell.angle_alpha   90.00
_cell.angle_beta   90.00
_cell.angle_gamma   90.00
#
_symmetry.space_group_name_H-M   'P 1'
#
loop_
_entity.id
_entity.type
_entity.pdbx_description
1 polymer ?
#
loop_
_entity_poly.entity_id
_entity_poly.type
_entity_poly.pdbx_seq_one_letter_code
_entity_poly.pdbx_strand_id
1 'polypeptide(L)'
;MKTTLYYIISIFILIYVSTTACTKKETEERFLESFDSLSVPSNTVIIGEQLKVTAYAQGTNLLYIWNVSSGHIVGGGNQIEYIPQPCTPGEQTITCNIKADNTTDSKSITIYVL
;
A
#
# COMPACT_ATOMS: atom_id res chain seq x y z
N MET A 1 34.71 34.35 -39.55
CA MET A 1 34.00 33.09 -39.90
C MET A 1 34.32 31.93 -38.95
N LYS A 2 35.58 31.70 -38.55
CA LYS A 2 35.98 30.61 -37.63
C LYS A 2 35.43 30.75 -36.18
N THR A 3 35.33 31.97 -35.66
CA THR A 3 34.82 32.28 -34.31
C THR A 3 33.30 32.09 -34.19
N THR A 4 32.55 32.46 -35.23
CA THR A 4 31.10 32.23 -35.33
C THR A 4 30.78 30.73 -35.47
N LEU A 5 31.63 29.98 -36.19
CA LEU A 5 31.53 28.52 -36.31
C LEU A 5 31.78 27.79 -34.97
N TYR A 6 32.74 28.27 -34.16
CA TYR A 6 33.03 27.72 -32.83
C TYR A 6 31.86 27.91 -31.85
N TYR A 7 31.18 29.06 -31.93
CA TYR A 7 29.99 29.33 -31.11
C TYR A 7 28.81 28.41 -31.47
N ILE A 8 28.59 28.15 -32.77
CA ILE A 8 27.54 27.25 -33.25
C ILE A 8 27.84 25.80 -32.86
N ILE A 9 29.10 25.37 -32.93
CA ILE A 9 29.50 24.02 -32.48
C ILE A 9 29.38 23.89 -30.96
N SER A 10 29.76 24.92 -30.21
CA SER A 10 29.64 24.94 -28.74
C SER A 10 28.18 24.94 -28.28
N ILE A 11 27.26 25.59 -29.00
CA ILE A 11 25.83 25.62 -28.64
C ILE A 11 25.16 24.26 -28.93
N PHE A 12 25.56 23.58 -30.00
CA PHE A 12 25.06 22.23 -30.31
C PHE A 12 25.52 21.18 -29.30
N ILE A 13 26.75 21.30 -28.77
CA ILE A 13 27.27 20.41 -27.72
C ILE A 13 26.52 20.60 -26.38
N LEU A 14 26.16 21.84 -26.04
CA LEU A 14 25.36 22.15 -24.83
C LEU A 14 23.92 21.63 -24.92
N ILE A 15 23.30 21.67 -26.10
CA ILE A 15 21.92 21.18 -26.32
C ILE A 15 21.87 19.63 -26.27
N TYR A 16 22.95 18.94 -26.66
CA TYR A 16 23.02 17.48 -26.65
C TYR A 16 23.11 16.88 -25.23
N VAL A 17 23.60 17.64 -24.25
CA VAL A 17 23.71 17.18 -22.84
C VAL A 17 22.36 17.19 -22.13
N SER A 18 21.41 18.02 -22.57
CA SER A 18 20.08 18.18 -21.95
C SER A 18 19.06 17.08 -22.27
N THR A 19 19.32 16.16 -23.21
CA THR A 19 18.31 15.17 -23.65
C THR A 19 18.38 13.82 -22.94
N THR A 20 19.32 13.61 -22.02
CA THR A 20 19.53 12.29 -21.37
C THR A 20 19.18 12.24 -19.88
N ALA A 21 18.30 13.13 -19.41
CA ALA A 21 17.73 13.04 -18.05
C ALA A 21 16.31 12.42 -18.06
N CYS A 22 16.11 11.33 -18.79
CA CYS A 22 14.96 10.46 -18.59
C CYS A 22 15.41 9.30 -17.69
N THR A 23 15.39 9.54 -16.37
CA THR A 23 15.57 8.45 -15.40
C THR A 23 14.36 7.54 -15.56
N LYS A 24 14.53 6.37 -16.19
CA LYS A 24 13.53 5.31 -16.14
C LYS A 24 13.24 5.06 -14.67
N LYS A 25 12.03 5.38 -14.22
CA LYS A 25 11.53 4.87 -12.94
C LYS A 25 11.39 3.37 -13.13
N GLU A 26 12.28 2.60 -12.53
CA GLU A 26 12.06 1.17 -12.39
C GLU A 26 10.79 1.01 -11.56
N THR A 27 9.74 0.45 -12.17
CA THR A 27 8.53 0.09 -11.42
C THR A 27 8.92 -1.07 -10.54
N GLU A 28 8.92 -0.87 -9.23
CA GLU A 28 9.08 -1.94 -8.26
C GLU A 28 7.97 -2.98 -8.48
N GLU A 29 8.35 -4.16 -9.00
CA GLU A 29 7.40 -5.25 -9.22
C GLU A 29 6.82 -5.71 -7.89
N ARG A 30 5.51 -6.02 -7.92
CA ARG A 30 4.78 -6.55 -6.77
C ARG A 30 4.47 -8.01 -7.02
N PHE A 31 4.90 -8.88 -6.12
CA PHE A 31 4.72 -10.31 -6.26
C PHE A 31 4.20 -10.92 -4.96
N LEU A 32 3.06 -11.59 -5.00
CA LEU A 32 2.48 -12.32 -3.88
C LEU A 32 2.83 -13.81 -3.99
N GLU A 33 3.53 -14.32 -2.98
CA GLU A 33 3.84 -15.75 -2.82
C GLU A 33 2.70 -16.45 -2.07
N SER A 34 2.32 -15.92 -0.91
CA SER A 34 1.20 -16.45 -0.12
C SER A 34 0.51 -15.35 0.69
N PHE A 35 -0.80 -15.48 0.88
CA PHE A 35 -1.52 -14.78 1.93
C PHE A 35 -1.99 -15.83 2.92
N ASP A 36 -1.41 -15.86 4.12
CA ASP A 36 -1.58 -16.96 5.07
C ASP A 36 -2.78 -16.72 5.98
N SER A 37 -2.82 -15.58 6.69
CA SER A 37 -3.85 -15.30 7.68
C SER A 37 -4.04 -13.81 7.99
N LEU A 38 -5.18 -13.52 8.64
CA LEU A 38 -5.38 -12.32 9.45
C LEU A 38 -5.37 -12.72 10.92
N SER A 39 -4.77 -11.88 11.77
CA SER A 39 -4.71 -12.10 13.22
C SER A 39 -5.09 -10.85 13.99
N VAL A 40 -5.77 -11.08 15.11
CA VAL A 40 -6.15 -10.09 16.10
C VAL A 40 -5.81 -10.63 17.50
N PRO A 41 -5.50 -9.78 18.48
CA PRO A 41 -5.22 -10.23 19.84
C PRO A 41 -6.47 -10.73 20.56
N SER A 42 -7.66 -10.28 20.14
CA SER A 42 -8.97 -10.67 20.67
C SER A 42 -10.01 -10.54 19.56
N ASN A 43 -10.99 -11.43 19.55
CA ASN A 43 -12.14 -11.34 18.64
C ASN A 43 -13.25 -10.43 19.20
N THR A 44 -13.00 -9.76 20.33
CA THR A 44 -13.92 -8.82 20.97
C THR A 44 -13.20 -7.51 21.25
N VAL A 45 -13.87 -6.39 20.97
CA VAL A 45 -13.36 -5.04 21.18
C VAL A 45 -14.45 -4.18 21.83
N ILE A 46 -14.08 -3.38 22.82
CA ILE A 46 -15.01 -2.47 23.49
C ILE A 46 -15.01 -1.13 22.75
N ILE A 47 -16.18 -0.50 22.62
CA ILE A 47 -16.29 0.87 22.09
C ILE A 47 -15.37 1.82 22.88
N GLY A 48 -14.54 2.57 22.16
CA GLY A 48 -13.53 3.48 22.74
C GLY A 48 -12.13 2.88 22.81
N GLU A 49 -11.99 1.57 22.60
CA GLU A 49 -10.70 0.91 22.44
C GLU A 49 -10.32 0.75 20.96
N GLN A 50 -9.08 0.37 20.72
CA GLN A 50 -8.56 0.08 19.38
C GLN A 50 -8.13 -1.39 19.31
N LEU A 51 -8.36 -2.02 18.17
CA LEU A 51 -7.95 -3.39 17.91
C LEU A 51 -6.87 -3.43 16.83
N LYS A 52 -5.70 -3.97 17.18
CA LYS A 52 -4.64 -4.22 16.21
C LYS A 52 -4.99 -5.42 15.32
N VAL A 53 -4.91 -5.24 14.00
CA VAL A 53 -5.13 -6.31 13.02
C VAL A 53 -3.88 -6.45 12.17
N THR A 54 -3.37 -7.67 12.03
CA THR A 54 -2.16 -7.98 11.26
C THR A 54 -2.46 -8.97 10.15
N ALA A 55 -2.01 -8.67 8.94
CA ALA A 55 -2.00 -9.57 7.79
C ALA A 55 -0.63 -10.26 7.67
N TYR A 56 -0.65 -11.59 7.65
CA TYR A 56 0.54 -12.41 7.41
C TYR A 56 0.51 -12.90 5.95
N ALA A 57 1.43 -12.35 5.15
CA ALA A 57 1.61 -12.68 3.75
C ALA A 57 3.09 -12.65 3.38
N GLN A 58 3.50 -13.46 2.43
CA GLN A 58 4.84 -13.52 1.87
C GLN A 58 4.83 -12.96 0.44
N GLY A 59 5.84 -12.16 0.11
CA GLY A 59 5.94 -11.51 -1.20
C GLY A 59 6.79 -10.24 -1.18
N THR A 60 6.78 -9.52 -2.29
CA THR A 60 7.51 -8.26 -2.50
C THR A 60 6.56 -7.14 -2.86
N ASN A 61 6.79 -5.96 -2.27
CA ASN A 61 6.08 -4.70 -2.54
C ASN A 61 4.54 -4.79 -2.53
N LEU A 62 4.00 -5.66 -1.67
CA LEU A 62 2.57 -5.95 -1.60
C LEU A 62 1.75 -4.69 -1.28
N LEU A 63 0.68 -4.47 -2.06
CA LEU A 63 -0.28 -3.41 -1.79
C LEU A 63 -1.44 -3.96 -0.95
N TYR A 64 -1.55 -3.50 0.29
CA TYR A 64 -2.62 -3.89 1.21
C TYR A 64 -3.76 -2.87 1.17
N ILE A 65 -4.98 -3.34 0.95
CA ILE A 65 -6.19 -2.54 0.93
C ILE A 65 -7.14 -3.10 1.99
N TRP A 66 -7.47 -2.25 2.96
CA TRP A 66 -8.31 -2.64 4.09
C TRP A 66 -9.72 -2.07 3.96
N ASN A 67 -10.70 -2.85 4.41
CA ASN A 67 -12.10 -2.44 4.48
C ASN A 67 -12.76 -3.00 5.74
N VAL A 68 -13.71 -2.26 6.30
CA VAL A 68 -14.48 -2.63 7.48
C VAL A 68 -15.96 -2.44 7.20
N SER A 69 -16.81 -3.31 7.75
CA SER A 69 -18.28 -3.16 7.62
C SER A 69 -18.83 -1.96 8.40
N SER A 70 -18.18 -1.57 9.50
CA SER A 70 -18.42 -0.35 10.29
C SER A 70 -17.18 0.00 11.09
N GLY A 71 -17.03 1.26 11.48
CA GLY A 71 -15.86 1.77 12.18
C GLY A 71 -14.85 2.44 11.25
N HIS A 72 -13.68 2.73 11.78
CA HIS A 72 -12.60 3.39 11.06
C HIS A 72 -11.31 2.59 11.15
N ILE A 73 -10.44 2.80 10.16
CA ILE A 73 -9.13 2.19 10.07
C ILE A 73 -8.08 3.29 10.17
N VAL A 74 -7.08 3.07 11.02
CA VAL A 74 -5.88 3.91 11.10
C VAL A 74 -4.67 3.08 10.68
N GLY A 75 -3.79 3.68 9.88
CA GLY A 75 -2.61 3.02 9.33
C GLY A 75 -2.84 2.38 7.97
N GLY A 76 -1.98 1.42 7.61
CA GLY A 76 -1.98 0.74 6.33
C GLY A 76 -0.84 -0.27 6.21
N GLY A 77 -0.66 -0.85 5.02
CA GLY A 77 0.29 -1.94 4.85
C GLY A 77 -0.19 -3.22 5.54
N ASN A 78 0.72 -4.02 6.08
CA ASN A 78 0.39 -5.32 6.67
C ASN A 78 -0.25 -5.23 8.07
N GLN A 79 -0.30 -4.05 8.69
CA GLN A 79 -0.90 -3.86 10.02
C GLN A 79 -1.71 -2.58 10.09
N ILE A 80 -2.89 -2.66 10.70
CA ILE A 80 -3.77 -1.53 10.93
C ILE A 80 -4.31 -1.53 12.36
N GLU A 81 -4.83 -0.39 12.78
CA GLU A 81 -5.65 -0.24 13.98
C GLU A 81 -7.11 -0.05 13.57
N TYR A 82 -7.97 -0.93 14.06
CA TYR A 82 -9.40 -0.85 13.91
C TYR A 82 -10.00 -0.08 15.09
N ILE A 83 -10.87 0.89 14.79
CA ILE A 83 -11.59 1.69 15.78
C ILE A 83 -13.09 1.47 15.61
N PRO A 84 -13.79 0.86 16.58
CA PRO A 84 -15.22 0.64 16.50
C PRO A 84 -16.01 1.95 16.43
N GLN A 85 -17.13 1.92 15.71
CA GLN A 85 -18.08 3.04 15.73
C GLN A 85 -19.03 2.90 16.93
N PRO A 86 -19.26 3.97 17.74
CA PRO A 86 -19.99 3.87 19.01
C PRO A 86 -21.44 3.38 18.93
N CYS A 87 -22.10 3.51 17.77
CA CYS A 87 -23.51 3.14 17.60
C CYS A 87 -23.72 1.86 16.78
N THR A 88 -22.66 1.05 16.60
CA THR A 88 -22.73 -0.22 15.85
C THR A 88 -22.11 -1.36 16.65
N PRO A 89 -22.69 -1.75 17.80
CA PRO A 89 -22.30 -2.98 18.49
C PRO A 89 -22.74 -4.20 17.67
N GLY A 90 -22.08 -5.34 17.90
CA GLY A 90 -22.35 -6.60 17.22
C GLY A 90 -21.20 -7.06 16.32
N GLU A 91 -21.53 -7.96 15.39
CA GLU A 91 -20.54 -8.55 14.49
C GLU A 91 -20.06 -7.57 13.43
N GLN A 92 -18.75 -7.34 13.41
CA GLN A 92 -18.09 -6.52 12.41
C GLN A 92 -17.08 -7.34 11.63
N THR A 93 -17.02 -7.12 10.33
CA THR A 93 -16.11 -7.82 9.44
C THR A 93 -15.00 -6.88 9.02
N ILE A 94 -13.76 -7.33 9.18
CA ILE A 94 -12.56 -6.66 8.68
C ILE A 94 -12.02 -7.47 7.53
N THR A 95 -11.83 -6.84 6.37
CA THR A 95 -11.33 -7.47 5.15
C THR A 95 -10.00 -6.83 4.74
N CYS A 96 -9.02 -7.66 4.41
CA CYS A 96 -7.78 -7.26 3.77
C CYS A 96 -7.72 -7.85 2.37
N ASN A 97 -7.56 -7.00 1.37
CA ASN A 97 -7.29 -7.37 -0.01
C ASN A 97 -5.84 -7.02 -0.34
N ILE A 98 -5.04 -8.03 -0.69
CA ILE A 98 -3.65 -7.84 -1.13
C ILE A 98 -3.62 -7.86 -2.65
N LYS A 99 -3.11 -6.80 -3.25
CA LYS A 99 -2.87 -6.70 -4.69
C LYS A 99 -1.38 -6.74 -5.00
N ALA A 100 -1.02 -7.67 -5.87
CA ALA A 100 0.27 -7.76 -6.51
C ALA A 100 0.07 -7.77 -8.04
N ASP A 101 1.15 -7.70 -8.81
CA ASP A 101 1.09 -7.70 -10.27
C ASP A 101 0.78 -9.10 -10.81
N ASN A 102 1.20 -10.16 -10.08
CA ASN A 102 0.92 -11.54 -10.43
C ASN A 102 -0.49 -12.01 -10.02
N THR A 103 -1.04 -11.50 -8.91
CA THR A 103 -2.34 -11.95 -8.40
C THR A 103 -2.95 -10.96 -7.39
N THR A 104 -4.21 -11.21 -7.04
CA THR A 104 -4.90 -10.57 -5.92
C THR A 104 -5.49 -11.66 -5.03
N ASP A 105 -5.37 -11.49 -3.71
CA ASP A 105 -5.98 -12.39 -2.73
C ASP A 105 -6.68 -11.59 -1.62
N SER A 106 -7.68 -12.19 -0.97
CA SER A 106 -8.52 -11.53 0.02
C SER A 106 -8.83 -12.45 1.19
N LYS A 107 -8.71 -11.92 2.41
CA LYS A 107 -9.16 -12.60 3.63
C LYS A 107 -9.98 -11.65 4.49
N SER A 108 -10.87 -12.24 5.28
CA SER A 108 -11.70 -11.52 6.23
C SER A 108 -11.64 -12.19 7.59
N ILE A 109 -11.79 -11.38 8.64
CA ILE A 109 -11.97 -11.83 10.02
C ILE A 109 -13.19 -11.13 10.62
N THR A 110 -13.97 -11.88 11.39
CA THR A 110 -15.11 -11.34 12.14
C THR A 110 -14.68 -11.07 13.57
N ILE A 111 -15.05 -9.89 14.07
CA ILE A 111 -14.90 -9.49 15.46
C ILE A 111 -16.27 -9.11 16.02
N TYR A 112 -16.38 -9.01 17.35
CA TYR A 112 -17.57 -8.57 18.05
C TYR A 112 -17.31 -7.27 18.79
N VAL A 113 -18.09 -6.23 18.50
CA VAL A 113 -18.03 -4.93 19.16
C VAL A 113 -19.02 -4.90 20.32
N LEU A 114 -18.53 -4.53 21.50
CA LEU A 114 -19.32 -4.33 22.73
C LEU A 114 -19.51 -2.85 23.05
#